data_AF-A0A846BY35-F1
#
_entry.id   AF-A0A846BY35-F1
#
_cell.length_a   1.000
_cell.length_b   1.000
_cell.length_c   1.000
_cell.angle_alpha   90.00
_cell.angle_beta   90.00
_cell.angle_gamma   90.00
#
_symmetry.space_group_name_H-M   'P 1'
#
loop_
_entity.id
_entity.type
_entity.pdbx_description
1 polymer ?
#
loop_
_entity_poly.entity_id
_entity_poly.type
_entity_poly.pdbx_seq_one_letter_code
_entity_poly.pdbx_strand_id
1 'polypeptide(L)' 'MLNNYQDIFFAVVGDVHGYLYTIIGLLQQWENDSHQQLKFILQVGDFEPHRHETDLATMDAPTKYLQ' A
#
# COMPACT_ATOMS: atom_id res chain seq x y z
N MET A 1 -30.43 16.55 -18.49
CA MET A 1 -29.54 15.41 -18.22
C MET A 1 -29.02 15.58 -16.80
N LEU A 2 -29.34 14.67 -15.89
CA LEU A 2 -28.74 14.69 -14.55
C LEU A 2 -27.30 14.20 -14.71
N ASN A 3 -26.33 15.00 -14.32
CA ASN A 3 -24.94 14.55 -14.24
C ASN A 3 -24.86 13.51 -13.10
N ASN A 4 -24.80 12.23 -13.47
CA ASN A 4 -24.43 11.15 -12.56
C ASN A 4 -22.92 11.23 -12.34
N TYR A 5 -22.48 12.09 -11.42
CA TYR A 5 -21.13 11.99 -10.89
C TYR A 5 -21.12 10.84 -9.89
N GLN A 6 -20.34 9.80 -10.20
CA GLN A 6 -20.07 8.71 -9.28
C GLN A 6 -18.87 9.11 -8.43
N ASP A 7 -19.03 9.08 -7.11
CA ASP A 7 -17.91 9.31 -6.19
C ASP A 7 -16.82 8.26 -6.41
N ILE A 8 -15.56 8.72 -6.37
CA ILE A 8 -14.38 7.88 -6.51
C ILE A 8 -13.66 7.86 -5.17
N PHE A 9 -13.59 6.69 -4.56
CA PHE A 9 -12.77 6.45 -3.39
C PHE A 9 -11.45 5.82 -3.81
N PHE A 10 -10.35 6.30 -3.25
CA PHE A 10 -9.02 5.72 -3.41
C PHE A 10 -8.23 5.91 -2.12
N ALA A 11 -7.28 5.01 -1.86
CA ALA A 11 -6.43 5.09 -0.69
C ALA A 11 -5.05 5.63 -1.08
N VAL A 12 -4.44 6.41 -0.19
CA VAL A 12 -3.03 6.79 -0.28
C VAL A 12 -2.31 6.09 0.86
N VAL A 13 -1.27 5.33 0.52
CA VAL A 13 -0.48 4.54 1.47
C VAL A 13 0.96 5.03 1.42
N GLY A 14 1.46 5.51 2.57
CA GLY A 14 2.87 5.87 2.76
C GLY A 14 3.71 4.66 3.14
N ASP A 15 4.70 4.85 4.00
CA ASP A 15 5.73 3.87 4.33
C ASP A 15 5.17 2.52 4.82
N VAL A 16 5.39 1.46 4.03
CA VAL A 16 4.89 0.11 4.28
C VAL A 16 5.94 -0.76 4.94
N HIS A 17 7.22 -0.51 4.70
CA HIS A 17 8.35 -1.30 5.22
C HIS A 17 8.15 -2.82 5.05
N GLY A 18 7.70 -3.24 3.87
CA GLY A 18 7.50 -4.64 3.51
C GLY A 18 6.23 -5.31 4.08
N TYR A 19 5.44 -4.63 4.92
CA TYR A 19 4.19 -5.16 5.50
C TYR A 19 2.99 -5.17 4.52
N LEU A 20 3.19 -5.68 3.30
CA LEU A 20 2.20 -5.69 2.22
C LEU A 20 0.85 -6.29 2.64
N TYR A 21 0.86 -7.48 3.24
CA TYR A 21 -0.37 -8.17 3.64
C TYR A 21 -1.11 -7.44 4.76
N THR A 22 -0.40 -6.76 5.65
CA THR A 22 -0.98 -5.93 6.70
C THR A 22 -1.78 -4.78 6.08
N ILE A 23 -1.19 -4.08 5.11
CA ILE A 23 -1.87 -2.96 4.44
C ILE A 23 -3.08 -3.45 3.64
N ILE A 24 -2.95 -4.57 2.93
CA ILE A 24 -4.10 -5.16 2.21
C ILE A 24 -5.25 -5.46 3.18
N GLY A 25 -4.96 -6.09 4.33
CA GLY A 25 -5.98 -6.39 5.34
C GLY A 25 -6.65 -5.14 5.91
N LEU A 26 -5.88 -4.09 6.20
CA LEU A 26 -6.42 -2.81 6.70
C LEU A 26 -7.33 -2.13 5.68
N LEU A 27 -6.96 -2.14 4.39
CA LEU A 27 -7.76 -1.54 3.33
C LEU A 27 -9.04 -2.33 3.08
N GLN A 28 -8.98 -3.67 3.09
CA GLN A 28 -10.16 -4.52 2.99
C GLN A 28 -11.10 -4.33 4.17
N GLN A 29 -10.56 -4.21 5.39
CA GLN A 29 -11.35 -3.89 6.58
C GLN A 29 -12.05 -2.55 6.42
N TRP A 30 -11.35 -1.52 5.93
CA TRP A 30 -11.94 -0.21 5.67
C TRP A 30 -13.06 -0.25 4.62
N GLU A 31 -12.89 -0.99 3.52
CA GLU A 31 -13.94 -1.17 2.51
C GLU A 31 -15.18 -1.84 3.10
N ASN A 32 -14.98 -2.85 3.96
CA ASN A 32 -16.07 -3.56 4.64
C ASN A 32 -16.83 -2.64 5.60
N ASP A 33 -16.10 -1.86 6.42
CA ASP A 33 -16.69 -1.00 7.45
C ASP A 33 -17.37 0.24 6.87
N SER A 34 -16.83 0.78 5.77
CA SER A 34 -17.37 1.98 5.11
C SER A 34 -18.44 1.68 4.06
N HIS A 35 -18.56 0.42 3.63
CA HIS A 35 -19.36 0.00 2.48
C HIS A 35 -18.99 0.74 1.18
N GLN A 36 -17.76 1.26 1.08
CA GLN A 36 -17.22 1.88 -0.12
C GLN A 36 -16.20 0.96 -0.79
N GLN A 37 -16.03 1.14 -2.10
CA GLN A 37 -15.04 0.41 -2.89
C GLN A 37 -13.93 1.36 -3.34
N LEU A 38 -12.69 1.04 -2.98
CA LEU A 38 -11.50 1.71 -3.44
C LEU A 38 -11.26 1.34 -4.90
N LYS A 39 -11.20 2.35 -5.77
CA LYS A 39 -10.91 2.14 -7.20
C LYS A 39 -9.45 1.79 -7.44
N PHE A 40 -8.56 2.32 -6.62
CA PHE A 40 -7.13 2.06 -6.67
C PHE A 40 -6.47 2.48 -5.35
N ILE A 41 -5.21 2.10 -5.21
CA ILE A 41 -4.33 2.47 -4.11
C ILE A 41 -3.14 3.23 -4.72
N LEU A 42 -2.84 4.41 -4.19
CA LEU A 42 -1.64 5.17 -4.51
C LEU A 42 -0.59 4.90 -3.42
N GLN A 43 0.45 4.16 -3.75
CA GLN A 43 1.59 3.92 -2.87
C GLN A 43 2.63 5.03 -3.08
N VAL A 44 3.02 5.75 -2.03
CA VAL A 44 3.88 6.95 -2.13
C VAL A 44 5.26 6.87 -1.44
N GLY A 45 5.63 5.77 -0.77
CA GLY A 45 6.90 5.68 -0.04
C GLY A 45 7.17 4.31 0.58
N ASP A 46 8.46 3.97 0.74
CA ASP A 46 8.98 2.79 1.46
C ASP A 46 8.12 1.53 1.34
N PHE A 47 7.88 1.11 0.09
CA PHE A 47 7.10 -0.10 -0.18
C PHE A 47 7.88 -1.39 0.11
N GLU A 48 9.20 -1.37 -0.11
CA GLU A 48 10.14 -2.48 0.15
C GLU A 48 9.71 -3.87 -0.39
N PRO A 49 9.35 -4.01 -1.69
CA PRO A 49 8.94 -5.30 -2.27
C PRO A 49 10.15 -6.18 -2.61
N HIS A 50 10.95 -6.53 -1.61
CA HIS A 50 12.09 -7.42 -1.79
C HIS A 50 11.61 -8.84 -2.11
N ARG A 51 12.03 -9.38 -3.25
CA ARG A 51 11.65 -10.72 -3.73
C ARG A 51 12.68 -11.76 -3.29
N HIS A 52 13.94 -11.34 -3.25
CA HIS A 52 15.09 -12.18 -2.95
C HIS A 52 16.06 -11.44 -2.04
N GLU A 53 16.90 -12.17 -1.30
CA GLU A 53 17.95 -11.58 -0.44
C GLU A 53 18.88 -10.63 -1.22
N THR A 54 19.11 -10.89 -2.50
CA THR A 54 19.91 -10.01 -3.36
C THR A 54 19.31 -8.62 -3.55
N ASP A 55 18.00 -8.46 -3.40
CA ASP A 55 17.34 -7.15 -3.46
C ASP A 55 17.69 -6.26 -2.25
N LEU A 56 18.20 -6.85 -1.15
CA LEU A 56 18.69 -6.11 0.03
C LEU A 56 20.00 -5.39 -0.28
N ALA A 57 20.80 -5.87 -1.24
CA ALA A 57 22.09 -5.27 -1.57
C ALA A 57 21.97 -3.82 -2.09
N THR A 58 20.80 -3.44 -2.59
CA THR A 58 20.50 -2.09 -3.09
C THR A 58 19.65 -1.25 -2.12
N MET A 59 19.29 -1.80 -0.95
CA MET A 59 18.48 -1.11 0.04
C MET A 59 19.35 -0.13 0.82
N ASP A 60 18.95 1.14 0.85
CA ASP A 60 19.60 2.16 1.67
C ASP A 60 19.06 2.11 3.10
N ALA A 61 19.55 1.13 3.87
CA ALA A 61 19.17 0.91 5.25
C ALA A 61 20.41 0.60 6.13
N PRO A 62 20.33 0.81 7.46
CA PRO A 62 21.43 0.48 8.35
C PRO A 62 21.88 -0.97 8.21
N THR A 63 23.20 -1.21 8.23
CA THR A 63 23.80 -2.54 7.97
C THR A 63 23.28 -3.65 8.87
N LYS A 64 22.81 -3.33 10.09
CA LYS A 64 22.18 -4.28 11.01
C LYS A 64 20.85 -4.87 10.52
N TYR A 65 20.25 -4.31 9.48
CA TYR A 65 19.01 -4.78 8.87
C TYR A 65 19.23 -5.42 7.48
N LEU A 66 20.49 -5.54 7.05
CA LEU A 66 20.90 -6.12 5.75
C LEU A 66 21.45 -7.56 5.88
N GLN A 67 21.25 -8.21 7.03
CA GLN A 67 21.87 -9.48 7.40
C GLN A 67 20.84 -10.58 7.66
#